data_AF-A0A976KIT6-F1
#
_entry.id   AF-A0A976KIT6-F1
#
_cell.length_a   1.000
_cell.length_b   1.000
_cell.length_c   1.000
_cell.angle_alpha   90.00
_cell.angle_beta   90.00
_cell.angle_gamma   90.00
#
_symmetry.space_group_name_H-M   'P 1'
#
loop_
_entity.id
_entity.type
_entity.pdbx_description
1 polymer ?
#
loop_
_entity_poly.entity_id
_entity_poly.type
_entity_poly.pdbx_seq_one_letter_code
_entity_poly.pdbx_strand_id
1 'polypeptide(L)'
;MQKAPYRMTKPVYRQHKPQESSYYQCVEDYFETFEQVYDDRLPRQYGFLRPYVKQVIYRYLDCGVLKNGFARVRCGDCGHEYLLAFSCKRRHFCPSCHQKRVVEFGEWLCRDVVKAVPHRHVVLSIPKILRRYFLYDRKLLSELSRCGWAALKAVYKTAIQDEKAVPGAVLAIQTFGDLLG
;
A
#
# COMPACT_ATOMS: atom_id res chain seq x y z
N MET A 1 29.00 18.18 -35.85
CA MET A 1 28.81 16.76 -35.48
C MET A 1 27.33 16.47 -35.36
N GLN A 2 26.74 15.80 -36.36
CA GLN A 2 25.35 15.33 -36.31
C GLN A 2 25.28 14.14 -35.34
N LYS A 3 24.56 14.27 -34.22
CA LYS A 3 24.25 13.13 -33.34
C LYS A 3 23.33 12.19 -34.12
N ALA A 4 23.76 10.93 -34.25
CA ALA A 4 22.96 9.88 -34.88
C ALA A 4 21.58 9.75 -34.17
N PRO A 5 20.49 9.47 -34.89
CA PRO A 5 19.18 9.32 -34.29
C PRO A 5 19.18 8.12 -33.34
N TYR A 6 18.94 8.39 -32.05
CA TYR A 6 18.80 7.37 -31.02
C TYR A 6 17.56 6.51 -31.33
N ARG A 7 17.80 5.31 -31.88
CA ARG A 7 16.76 4.37 -32.30
C ARG A 7 16.27 3.59 -31.07
N MET A 8 15.28 4.13 -30.35
CA MET A 8 14.64 3.39 -29.25
C MET A 8 13.83 2.23 -29.80
N THR A 9 14.28 1.00 -29.55
CA THR A 9 13.62 -0.23 -30.00
C THR A 9 12.51 -0.72 -29.04
N LYS A 10 12.37 -0.11 -27.84
CA LYS A 10 11.27 -0.36 -26.90
C LYS A 10 10.81 0.95 -26.24
N PRO A 11 9.49 1.15 -26.02
CA PRO A 11 9.01 2.29 -25.27
C PRO A 11 9.51 2.22 -23.83
N VAL A 12 10.17 3.28 -23.36
CA VAL A 12 10.69 3.41 -21.99
C VAL A 12 9.56 3.42 -20.96
N TYR A 13 8.37 3.86 -21.36
CA TYR A 13 7.17 3.89 -20.54
C TYR A 13 5.99 3.24 -21.27
N ARG A 14 5.33 2.29 -20.61
CA ARG A 14 4.05 1.73 -21.05
C ARG A 14 2.95 2.33 -20.18
N GLN A 15 2.07 3.12 -20.80
CA GLN A 15 0.95 3.71 -20.09
C GLN A 15 0.02 2.62 -19.54
N HIS A 16 -0.30 2.73 -18.26
CA HIS A 16 -1.33 1.90 -17.65
C HIS A 16 -2.72 2.40 -18.07
N LYS A 17 -3.59 1.47 -18.43
CA LYS A 17 -4.99 1.73 -18.76
C LYS A 17 -5.90 1.14 -17.68
N PRO A 18 -6.14 1.86 -16.58
CA PRO A 18 -6.88 1.33 -15.44
C PRO A 18 -8.31 0.91 -15.82
N GLN A 19 -8.96 1.66 -16.71
CA GLN A 19 -10.34 1.42 -17.19
C GLN A 19 -10.52 0.10 -17.95
N GLU A 20 -9.45 -0.50 -18.45
CA GLU A 20 -9.48 -1.81 -19.11
C GLU A 20 -9.34 -2.97 -18.09
N SER A 21 -9.10 -2.68 -16.81
CA SER A 21 -8.98 -3.71 -15.77
C SER A 21 -10.33 -4.07 -15.16
N SER A 22 -10.55 -5.36 -14.91
CA SER A 22 -11.75 -5.88 -14.26
C SER A 22 -11.97 -5.29 -12.87
N TYR A 23 -10.89 -5.04 -12.12
CA TYR A 23 -10.97 -4.43 -10.79
C TYR A 23 -11.47 -2.98 -10.86
N TYR A 24 -11.01 -2.20 -11.84
CA TYR A 24 -11.53 -0.84 -12.05
C TYR A 24 -13.00 -0.85 -12.43
N GLN A 25 -13.39 -1.66 -13.42
CA GLN A 25 -14.76 -1.76 -13.90
C GLN A 25 -15.71 -2.17 -12.76
N CYS A 26 -15.33 -3.18 -11.97
CA CYS A 26 -16.12 -3.58 -10.80
C CYS A 26 -16.33 -2.43 -9.80
N VAL A 27 -15.29 -1.63 -9.52
CA VAL A 27 -15.45 -0.49 -8.60
C VAL A 27 -16.30 0.61 -9.24
N GLU A 28 -16.09 0.93 -10.52
CA GLU A 28 -16.84 1.95 -11.25
C GLU A 28 -18.33 1.61 -11.33
N ASP A 29 -18.66 0.35 -11.66
CA ASP A 29 -20.03 -0.10 -11.87
C ASP A 29 -20.84 -0.25 -10.57
N TYR A 30 -20.19 -0.66 -9.48
CA TYR A 30 -20.91 -1.11 -8.27
C TYR A 30 -20.72 -0.23 -7.03
N PHE A 31 -19.78 0.73 -7.02
CA PHE A 31 -19.49 1.47 -5.79
C PHE A 31 -20.67 2.31 -5.28
N GLU A 32 -21.42 2.97 -6.16
CA GLU A 32 -22.58 3.78 -5.75
C GLU A 32 -23.68 2.91 -5.14
N THR A 33 -23.98 1.78 -5.78
CA THR A 33 -24.92 0.78 -5.25
C THR A 33 -24.44 0.24 -3.90
N PHE A 34 -23.14 -0.06 -3.78
CA PHE A 34 -22.55 -0.50 -2.52
C PHE A 34 -22.73 0.54 -1.41
N GLU A 35 -22.52 1.83 -1.69
CA GLU A 35 -22.71 2.90 -0.72
C GLU A 35 -24.17 2.98 -0.24
N GLN A 36 -25.14 2.87 -1.17
CA GLN A 36 -26.56 2.91 -0.86
C GLN A 36 -27.02 1.76 0.03
N VAL A 37 -26.54 0.54 -0.21
CA VAL A 37 -26.98 -0.65 0.55
C VAL A 37 -26.14 -0.94 1.78
N TYR A 38 -25.05 -0.18 2.00
CA TYR A 38 -24.08 -0.51 3.04
C TYR A 38 -24.75 -0.55 4.41
N ASP A 39 -25.35 0.58 4.84
CA ASP A 39 -25.84 0.77 6.20
C ASP A 39 -26.94 -0.23 6.59
N ASP A 40 -27.68 -0.75 5.61
CA ASP A 40 -28.72 -1.75 5.83
C ASP A 40 -28.16 -3.18 5.97
N ARG A 41 -27.09 -3.52 5.25
CA ARG A 41 -26.68 -4.94 5.04
C ARG A 41 -25.37 -5.30 5.72
N LEU A 42 -24.42 -4.38 5.80
CA LEU A 42 -23.02 -4.68 6.07
C LEU A 42 -22.47 -4.29 7.46
N PRO A 43 -23.07 -3.35 8.23
CA PRO A 43 -22.50 -2.90 9.50
C PRO A 43 -22.27 -3.99 10.54
N ARG A 44 -23.12 -5.01 10.57
CA ARG A 44 -22.97 -6.14 11.50
C ARG A 44 -21.65 -6.87 11.27
N GLN A 45 -21.26 -7.10 10.02
CA GLN A 45 -20.07 -7.85 9.66
C GLN A 45 -18.82 -6.97 9.56
N TYR A 46 -18.93 -5.80 8.93
CA TYR A 46 -17.79 -4.97 8.53
C TYR A 46 -17.63 -3.68 9.33
N GLY A 47 -18.51 -3.41 10.29
CA GLY A 47 -18.53 -2.15 11.04
C GLY A 47 -19.12 -1.01 10.21
N PHE A 48 -19.03 0.22 10.69
CA PHE A 48 -19.56 1.37 9.95
C PHE A 48 -18.67 1.71 8.73
N LEU A 49 -19.27 2.23 7.66
CA LEU A 49 -18.54 2.73 6.51
C LEU A 49 -17.77 3.98 6.92
N ARG A 50 -16.45 3.92 6.90
CA ARG A 50 -15.61 5.04 7.36
C ARG A 50 -15.71 6.21 6.36
N PRO A 51 -15.87 7.47 6.83
CA PRO A 51 -16.07 8.62 5.93
C PRO A 51 -14.99 8.79 4.85
N TYR A 52 -13.74 8.44 5.15
CA TYR A 52 -12.64 8.58 4.18
C TYR A 52 -12.66 7.52 3.06
N VAL A 53 -13.42 6.42 3.20
CA VAL A 53 -13.44 5.32 2.22
C VAL A 53 -13.94 5.82 0.87
N LYS A 54 -15.02 6.61 0.87
CA LYS A 54 -15.55 7.26 -0.34
C LYS A 54 -14.48 8.09 -1.07
N GLN A 55 -13.72 8.90 -0.32
CA GLN A 55 -12.63 9.70 -0.88
C GLN A 55 -11.46 8.86 -1.40
N VAL A 56 -11.22 7.67 -0.84
CA VAL A 56 -10.19 6.75 -1.34
C VAL A 56 -10.63 6.12 -2.66
N ILE A 57 -11.89 5.74 -2.76
CA ILE A 57 -12.46 5.04 -3.92
C ILE A 57 -12.55 5.98 -5.12
N TYR A 58 -13.11 7.19 -4.96
CA TYR A 58 -13.13 8.15 -6.08
C TYR A 58 -11.74 8.54 -6.56
N ARG A 59 -10.78 8.76 -5.63
CA ARG A 59 -9.39 9.00 -6.05
C ARG A 59 -8.76 7.82 -6.75
N TYR A 60 -9.19 6.59 -6.45
CA TYR A 60 -8.78 5.41 -7.20
C TYR A 60 -9.36 5.42 -8.62
N LEU A 61 -10.63 5.76 -8.78
CA LEU A 61 -11.26 5.91 -10.10
C LEU A 61 -10.58 7.02 -10.93
N ASP A 62 -10.00 8.03 -10.28
CA ASP A 62 -9.19 9.03 -10.99
C ASP A 62 -7.77 8.57 -11.36
N CYS A 63 -7.29 7.50 -10.74
CA CYS A 63 -5.89 7.11 -10.77
C CYS A 63 -5.47 6.58 -12.14
N GLY A 64 -4.47 7.22 -12.77
CA GLY A 64 -3.93 6.75 -14.04
C GLY A 64 -4.77 7.10 -15.26
N VAL A 65 -5.79 7.96 -15.11
CA VAL A 65 -6.64 8.41 -16.22
C VAL A 65 -6.16 9.79 -16.69
N LEU A 66 -5.77 9.91 -17.96
CA LEU A 66 -5.24 11.17 -18.53
C LEU A 66 -6.22 12.35 -18.41
N LYS A 67 -7.53 12.09 -18.57
CA LYS A 67 -8.57 13.12 -18.47
C LYS A 67 -8.60 13.82 -17.10
N ASN A 68 -8.07 13.16 -16.06
CA ASN A 68 -8.02 13.64 -14.68
C ASN A 68 -6.67 14.27 -14.30
N GLY A 69 -5.79 14.48 -15.28
CA GLY A 69 -4.51 15.17 -15.12
C GLY A 69 -3.30 14.32 -15.44
N PHE A 70 -2.28 14.96 -16.02
CA PHE A 70 -1.04 14.32 -16.44
C PHE A 70 0.14 15.30 -16.42
N ALA A 71 1.35 14.74 -16.38
CA ALA A 71 2.58 15.45 -16.72
C ALA A 71 3.01 15.06 -18.15
N ARG A 72 3.45 16.03 -18.95
CA ARG A 72 4.15 15.78 -20.22
C ARG A 72 5.63 15.70 -19.93
N VAL A 73 6.23 14.53 -20.18
CA VAL A 73 7.65 14.31 -19.98
C VAL A 73 8.33 14.37 -21.34
N ARG A 74 9.37 15.21 -21.47
CA ARG A 74 10.19 15.35 -22.68
C ARG A 74 11.66 15.14 -22.34
N CYS A 75 12.34 14.30 -23.11
CA CYS A 75 13.79 14.18 -23.04
C CYS A 75 14.45 15.37 -23.78
N GLY A 76 15.36 16.07 -23.11
CA GLY A 76 16.11 17.18 -23.70
C GLY A 76 17.10 16.76 -24.79
N ASP A 77 17.62 15.53 -24.73
CA ASP A 77 18.65 15.04 -25.66
C ASP A 77 18.09 14.41 -26.93
N CYS A 78 17.08 13.54 -26.81
CA CYS A 78 16.51 12.79 -27.94
C CYS A 78 15.12 13.29 -28.38
N GLY A 79 14.53 14.24 -27.65
CA GLY A 79 13.22 14.79 -27.97
C GLY A 79 12.04 13.83 -27.77
N HIS A 80 12.26 12.61 -27.26
CA HIS A 80 11.17 11.68 -26.96
C HIS A 80 10.22 12.25 -25.92
N GLU A 81 8.92 12.05 -26.14
CA GLU A 81 7.85 12.56 -25.29
C GLU A 81 6.81 11.50 -24.96
N TYR A 82 6.27 11.57 -23.75
CA TYR A 82 5.10 10.79 -23.35
C TYR A 82 4.29 11.53 -22.28
N LEU A 83 3.03 11.12 -22.13
CA LEU A 83 2.15 11.60 -21.07
C LEU A 83 2.16 10.62 -19.90
N LEU A 84 2.33 11.16 -18.70
CA LEU A 84 2.30 10.42 -17.45
C LEU A 84 1.06 10.85 -16.65
N ALA A 85 0.05 9.98 -16.61
CA ALA A 85 -1.15 10.22 -15.82
C ALA A 85 -0.84 10.29 -14.32
N PHE A 86 -1.57 11.15 -13.59
CA PHE A 86 -1.38 11.27 -12.15
C PHE A 86 -1.86 10.05 -11.38
N SER A 87 -1.18 9.79 -10.26
CA SER A 87 -1.49 8.68 -9.36
C SER A 87 -2.31 9.16 -8.16
N CYS A 88 -3.17 8.29 -7.64
CA CYS A 88 -3.96 8.62 -6.46
C CYS A 88 -3.10 8.69 -5.19
N LYS A 89 -1.90 8.08 -5.16
CA LYS A 89 -1.02 8.03 -3.98
C LYS A 89 -1.70 7.43 -2.71
N ARG A 90 -2.86 6.77 -2.86
CA ARG A 90 -3.59 6.11 -1.77
C ARG A 90 -2.93 4.76 -1.45
N ARG A 91 -3.19 4.27 -0.24
CA ARG A 91 -2.67 2.99 0.28
C ARG A 91 -3.77 1.93 0.23
N HIS A 92 -3.38 0.67 0.13
CA HIS A 92 -4.24 -0.54 0.19
C HIS A 92 -5.24 -0.72 -0.96
N PHE A 93 -6.06 0.28 -1.28
CA PHE A 93 -7.16 0.11 -2.23
C PHE A 93 -6.71 0.12 -3.70
N CYS A 94 -5.85 1.07 -4.09
CA CYS A 94 -5.32 1.13 -5.46
C CYS A 94 -4.12 0.17 -5.62
N PRO A 95 -4.22 -0.91 -6.42
CA PRO A 95 -3.16 -1.91 -6.54
C PRO A 95 -1.84 -1.31 -7.05
N SER A 96 -1.90 -0.50 -8.11
CA SER A 96 -0.71 0.10 -8.73
C SER A 96 0.01 1.06 -7.78
N CYS A 97 -0.73 1.91 -7.06
CA CYS A 97 -0.13 2.85 -6.09
C CYS A 97 0.37 2.14 -4.83
N HIS A 98 -0.37 1.14 -4.35
CA HIS A 98 0.03 0.39 -3.17
C HIS A 98 1.29 -0.44 -3.45
N GLN A 99 1.32 -1.15 -4.58
CA GLN A 99 2.45 -1.97 -4.99
C GLN A 99 3.72 -1.14 -5.17
N LYS A 100 3.63 0.01 -5.85
CA LYS A 100 4.76 0.94 -5.96
C LYS A 100 5.33 1.31 -4.58
N ARG A 101 4.46 1.65 -3.63
CA ARG A 101 4.87 1.98 -2.25
C ARG A 101 5.51 0.79 -1.53
N VAL A 102 5.03 -0.43 -1.73
CA VAL A 102 5.61 -1.65 -1.13
C VAL A 102 7.02 -1.88 -1.68
N VAL A 103 7.21 -1.72 -2.99
CA VAL A 103 8.53 -1.85 -3.64
C VAL A 103 9.49 -0.78 -3.13
N GLU A 104 9.09 0.49 -3.16
CA GLU A 104 9.91 1.61 -2.65
C GLU A 104 10.29 1.43 -1.17
N PHE A 105 9.35 0.96 -0.35
CA PHE A 105 9.61 0.65 1.06
C PHE A 105 10.61 -0.50 1.22
N GLY A 106 10.48 -1.55 0.43
CA GLY A 106 11.42 -2.68 0.43
C GLY A 106 12.83 -2.27 0.01
N GLU A 107 12.95 -1.46 -1.04
CA GLU A 107 14.24 -0.91 -1.48
C GLU A 107 14.91 -0.06 -0.40
N TRP A 108 14.17 0.88 0.20
CA TRP A 108 14.66 1.68 1.33
C TRP A 108 15.08 0.80 2.50
N LEU A 109 14.27 -0.20 2.83
CA LEU A 109 14.56 -1.10 3.94
C LEU A 109 15.87 -1.86 3.72
N CYS A 110 16.08 -2.42 2.52
CA CYS A 110 17.30 -3.15 2.17
C CYS A 110 18.54 -2.25 2.09
N ARG A 111 18.38 -0.99 1.67
CA ARG A 111 19.52 -0.07 1.49
C ARG A 111 19.94 0.63 2.76
N ASP A 112 18.98 1.08 3.57
CA ASP A 112 19.22 2.07 4.62
C ASP A 112 19.00 1.53 6.04
N VAL A 113 18.28 0.41 6.21
CA VAL A 113 17.89 -0.09 7.54
C VAL A 113 18.51 -1.44 7.85
N VAL A 114 18.44 -2.38 6.90
CA VAL A 114 18.79 -3.78 7.12
C VAL A 114 20.29 -3.99 6.88
N LYS A 115 20.97 -4.57 7.87
CA LYS A 115 22.37 -5.00 7.76
C LYS A 115 22.43 -6.45 7.29
N ALA A 116 23.51 -6.85 6.63
CA ALA A 116 23.77 -8.23 6.20
C ALA A 116 24.07 -9.15 7.41
N VAL A 117 23.04 -9.44 8.21
CA VAL A 117 23.08 -10.32 9.39
C VAL A 117 21.84 -11.22 9.40
N PRO A 118 21.82 -12.35 10.12
CA PRO A 118 20.62 -13.17 10.22
C PRO A 118 19.43 -12.36 10.79
N HIS A 119 18.29 -12.43 10.10
CA HIS A 119 17.04 -11.80 10.53
C HIS A 119 16.02 -12.85 10.97
N ARG A 120 15.16 -12.47 11.93
CA ARG A 120 14.03 -13.31 12.37
C ARG A 120 12.72 -12.63 11.98
N HIS A 121 11.90 -13.35 11.21
CA HIS A 121 10.52 -12.95 10.96
C HIS A 121 9.62 -13.50 12.07
N VAL A 122 8.86 -12.63 12.72
CA VAL A 122 7.91 -12.99 13.79
C VAL A 122 6.53 -12.49 13.42
N VAL A 123 5.54 -13.38 13.49
CA VAL A 123 4.13 -13.05 13.26
C VAL A 123 3.38 -13.07 14.59
N LEU A 124 2.87 -11.91 14.99
CA LEU A 124 2.02 -11.77 16.17
C LEU A 124 0.55 -11.71 15.72
N SER A 125 -0.22 -12.71 16.10
CA SER A 125 -1.66 -12.79 15.78
C SER A 125 -2.51 -12.35 16.96
N ILE A 126 -3.54 -11.55 16.69
CA ILE A 126 -4.52 -11.15 17.69
C ILE A 126 -5.63 -12.22 17.80
N PRO A 127 -6.00 -12.64 19.03
CA PRO A 127 -7.16 -13.49 19.27
C PRO A 127 -8.43 -12.97 18.57
N LYS A 128 -9.23 -13.88 18.00
CA LYS A 128 -10.43 -13.52 17.21
C LYS A 128 -11.37 -12.58 17.98
N ILE A 129 -11.59 -12.84 19.28
CA ILE A 129 -12.47 -12.04 20.14
C ILE A 129 -12.03 -10.56 20.22
N LEU A 130 -10.73 -10.27 20.14
CA LEU A 130 -10.22 -8.91 20.24
C LEU A 130 -10.30 -8.14 18.91
N ARG A 131 -10.44 -8.82 17.77
CA ARG A 131 -10.44 -8.18 16.43
C ARG A 131 -11.59 -7.17 16.27
N ARG A 132 -12.71 -7.35 16.97
CA ARG A 132 -13.86 -6.44 16.93
C ARG A 132 -13.51 -5.04 17.45
N TYR A 133 -12.64 -4.92 18.45
CA TYR A 133 -12.21 -3.62 18.96
C TYR A 133 -11.41 -2.85 17.91
N PHE A 134 -10.49 -3.53 17.21
CA PHE A 134 -9.70 -2.95 16.11
C PHE A 134 -10.52 -2.64 14.84
N LEU A 135 -11.67 -3.28 14.69
CA LEU A 135 -12.61 -2.98 13.60
C LEU A 135 -13.21 -1.59 13.77
N TYR A 136 -13.56 -1.22 15.00
CA TYR A 136 -14.18 0.07 15.32
C TYR A 136 -13.13 1.16 15.59
N ASP A 137 -12.10 0.86 16.40
CA ASP A 137 -11.03 1.80 16.71
C ASP A 137 -9.71 1.41 16.03
N ARG A 138 -9.36 2.15 14.97
CA ARG A 138 -8.10 1.96 14.23
C ARG A 138 -6.89 2.53 14.93
N LYS A 139 -7.06 3.42 15.93
CA LYS A 139 -5.92 3.97 16.69
C LYS A 139 -5.21 2.86 17.47
N LEU A 140 -5.96 1.84 17.88
CA LEU A 140 -5.44 0.64 18.52
C LEU A 140 -4.40 -0.10 17.68
N LEU A 141 -4.43 0.00 16.34
CA LEU A 141 -3.42 -0.64 15.50
C LEU A 141 -2.01 -0.11 15.80
N SER A 142 -1.87 1.20 16.01
CA SER A 142 -0.58 1.80 16.38
C SER A 142 -0.11 1.29 17.74
N GLU A 143 -1.03 1.19 18.71
CA GLU A 143 -0.72 0.65 20.04
C GLU A 143 -0.35 -0.83 19.98
N LEU A 144 -1.02 -1.62 19.15
CA LEU A 144 -0.68 -3.02 18.94
C LEU A 144 0.77 -3.20 18.49
N SER A 145 1.25 -2.39 17.54
CA SER A 145 2.65 -2.45 17.11
C SER A 145 3.60 -2.07 18.26
N ARG A 146 3.26 -1.05 19.06
CA ARG A 146 4.06 -0.67 20.24
C ARG A 146 4.13 -1.79 21.27
N CYS A 147 2.99 -2.38 21.62
CA CYS A 147 2.89 -3.49 22.56
C CYS A 147 3.61 -4.74 22.05
N GLY A 148 3.41 -5.10 20.77
CA GLY A 148 4.10 -6.22 20.13
C GLY A 148 5.62 -6.03 20.15
N TRP A 149 6.09 -4.82 19.87
CA TRP A 149 7.51 -4.50 19.97
C TRP A 149 8.03 -4.56 21.41
N ALA A 150 7.29 -4.01 22.39
CA ALA A 150 7.67 -4.05 23.79
C ALA A 150 7.82 -5.49 24.30
N ALA A 151 6.86 -6.36 23.96
CA ALA A 151 6.90 -7.78 24.30
C ALA A 151 8.10 -8.50 23.66
N LEU A 152 8.32 -8.29 22.35
CA LEU A 152 9.48 -8.88 21.65
C LEU A 152 10.81 -8.39 22.24
N LYS A 153 10.92 -7.09 22.51
CA LYS A 153 12.12 -6.50 23.11
C LYS A 153 12.42 -7.12 24.48
N ALA A 154 11.40 -7.36 25.31
CA ALA A 154 11.59 -8.01 26.61
C ALA A 154 12.17 -9.42 26.46
N VAL A 155 11.61 -10.23 25.54
CA VAL A 155 12.11 -11.59 25.27
C VAL A 155 13.55 -11.57 24.73
N TYR A 156 13.87 -10.67 23.80
CA TYR A 156 15.23 -10.57 23.27
C TYR A 156 16.24 -10.11 24.32
N LYS A 157 15.85 -9.20 25.22
CA LYS A 157 16.73 -8.77 26.33
C LYS A 157 17.08 -9.90 27.29
N THR A 158 16.18 -10.87 27.51
CA THR A 158 16.50 -12.04 28.34
C THR A 158 17.38 -13.06 27.63
N ALA A 159 17.40 -13.05 26.29
CA ALA A 159 18.17 -14.00 25.48
C ALA A 159 19.57 -13.50 25.11
N ILE A 160 19.82 -12.19 25.18
CA ILE A 160 21.10 -11.57 24.82
C ILE A 160 21.93 -11.36 26.10
N GLN A 161 23.18 -11.84 26.10
CA GLN A 161 24.10 -11.72 27.23
C GLN A 161 24.67 -10.30 27.40
N ASP A 162 24.70 -9.50 26.33
CA ASP A 162 25.18 -8.12 26.35
C ASP A 162 24.05 -7.16 26.78
N GLU A 163 24.16 -6.59 27.98
CA GLU A 163 23.19 -5.64 28.53
C GLU A 163 23.08 -4.33 27.73
N LYS A 164 24.10 -3.99 26.94
CA LYS A 164 24.11 -2.78 26.10
C LYS A 164 23.47 -3.03 24.73
N ALA A 165 23.20 -4.28 24.37
CA ALA A 165 22.58 -4.61 23.10
C ALA A 165 21.14 -4.10 23.04
N VAL A 166 20.83 -3.34 21.99
CA VAL A 166 19.48 -2.87 21.70
C VAL A 166 18.97 -3.54 20.44
N PRO A 167 17.94 -4.40 20.51
CA PRO A 167 17.37 -5.00 19.31
C PRO A 167 16.68 -3.92 18.46
N GLY A 168 16.73 -4.08 17.15
CA GLY A 168 15.96 -3.30 16.18
C GLY A 168 14.87 -4.14 15.54
N ALA A 169 13.76 -3.53 15.14
CA ALA A 169 12.69 -4.21 14.43
C ALA A 169 11.98 -3.28 13.45
N VAL A 170 11.46 -3.91 12.39
CA VAL A 170 10.55 -3.30 11.43
C VAL A 170 9.21 -3.99 11.61
N LEU A 171 8.17 -3.21 11.91
CA LEU A 171 6.84 -3.74 12.18
C LEU A 171 5.88 -3.34 11.06
N ALA A 172 5.15 -4.31 10.54
CA ALA A 172 4.07 -4.11 9.59
C ALA A 172 2.77 -4.69 10.16
N ILE A 173 1.67 -3.98 9.98
CA ILE A 173 0.34 -4.42 10.40
C ILE A 173 -0.43 -4.90 9.17
N GLN A 174 -0.98 -6.09 9.27
CA GLN A 174 -1.89 -6.65 8.28
C GLN A 174 -3.27 -6.82 8.92
N THR A 175 -4.26 -6.07 8.43
CA THR A 175 -5.65 -6.12 8.93
C THR A 175 -6.56 -6.98 8.07
N PHE A 176 -6.00 -7.62 7.04
CA PHE A 176 -6.69 -8.54 6.14
C PHE A 176 -6.10 -9.94 6.34
N GLY A 177 -6.95 -10.90 6.68
CA GLY A 177 -6.62 -12.31 6.53
C GLY A 177 -7.14 -12.77 5.18
N ASP A 178 -6.46 -13.71 4.53
CA ASP A 178 -7.06 -14.49 3.46
C ASP A 178 -8.24 -15.28 4.03
N LEU A 179 -9.41 -14.65 3.95
CA LEU A 179 -10.72 -15.28 3.91
C LEU A 179 -11.39 -14.75 2.63
N LEU A 180 -10.68 -14.91 1.52
CA LEU A 180 -11.30 -15.24 0.24
C LEU A 180 -11.48 -16.75 0.26
N GLY A 181 -12.60 -17.18 0.86
CA GLY A 181 -13.23 -18.46 0.62
C GLY A 181 -14.58 -18.17 -0.01
#